data_AF-A0A849ERE2-F1
#
_entry.id   AF-A0A849ERE2-F1
#
_cell.length_a   1.000
_cell.length_b   1.000
_cell.length_c   1.000
_cell.angle_alpha   90.00
_cell.angle_beta   90.00
_cell.angle_gamma   90.00
#
_symmetry.space_group_name_H-M   'P 1'
#
loop_
_entity.id
_entity.type
_entity.pdbx_description
1 polymer ?
#
loop_
_entity_poly.entity_id
_entity_poly.type
_entity_poly.pdbx_seq_one_letter_code
_entity_poly.pdbx_strand_id
1 'polypeptide(L)'
;MTPPANTMSRSEQKLTSILPADERKRRRRELILIVTIIPVVTLLTLILNRKLYFQADFPVSNQILMFLLMNINLLLLLLLIFLVFRNLVKLLYDRKRKVMGARLRTRLVLAFITLTLLPTTVLFLFSISFITGSIEFWFNVPVEQALENSLRVGRSMYQRAERESSFLLERVAYQIEKKHQLTDAQNLPLNHYIQVVQREFNLDAIEVYDAQAERLVYALSAALEDKPLAPIAASDLIKPANNGGVHTIST
;
A
#
# COMPACT_ATOMS: atom_id res chain seq x y z
N MET A 1 -58.55 86.21 -21.05
CA MET A 1 -57.90 86.43 -19.74
C MET A 1 -56.77 85.41 -19.62
N THR A 2 -55.52 85.89 -19.67
CA THR A 2 -54.25 85.14 -19.47
C THR A 2 -54.03 84.76 -17.98
N PRO A 3 -53.05 83.89 -17.64
CA PRO A 3 -53.01 83.01 -16.45
C PRO A 3 -52.35 83.64 -15.21
N PRO A 4 -52.21 82.90 -14.08
CA PRO A 4 -50.91 82.29 -13.70
C PRO A 4 -51.05 80.86 -13.09
N ALA A 5 -50.20 79.89 -13.44
CA ALA A 5 -48.89 79.53 -12.88
C ALA A 5 -48.91 78.86 -11.48
N ASN A 6 -48.59 77.55 -11.49
CA ASN A 6 -47.66 76.82 -10.62
C ASN A 6 -47.81 76.94 -9.09
N THR A 7 -48.08 75.84 -8.38
CA THR A 7 -47.19 75.34 -7.30
C THR A 7 -47.65 73.98 -6.75
N MET A 8 -46.66 73.20 -6.32
CA MET A 8 -46.69 72.02 -5.43
C MET A 8 -46.83 70.65 -6.11
N SER A 9 -45.99 69.66 -5.86
CA SER A 9 -44.74 69.55 -5.10
C SER A 9 -44.33 68.08 -5.31
N ARG A 10 -43.35 67.75 -6.16
CA ARG A 10 -42.02 67.21 -5.81
C ARG A 10 -41.89 66.15 -4.68
N SER A 11 -42.95 65.65 -4.06
CA SER A 11 -42.88 64.74 -2.90
C SER A 11 -43.02 63.25 -3.20
N GLU A 12 -43.45 62.85 -4.40
CA GLU A 12 -43.68 61.42 -4.70
C GLU A 12 -42.44 60.67 -5.18
N GLN A 13 -41.34 61.35 -5.50
CA GLN A 13 -40.17 60.72 -6.12
C GLN A 13 -38.98 60.49 -5.18
N LYS A 14 -39.13 60.74 -3.87
CA LYS A 14 -38.01 60.73 -2.91
C LYS A 14 -38.20 59.77 -1.72
N LEU A 15 -38.77 58.59 -1.94
CA LEU A 15 -38.86 57.55 -0.90
C LEU A 15 -38.23 56.19 -1.25
N THR A 16 -37.68 56.00 -2.45
CA THR A 16 -37.13 54.69 -2.87
C THR A 16 -35.61 54.58 -2.90
N SER A 17 -34.86 55.55 -2.36
CA SER A 17 -33.40 55.55 -2.53
C SER A 17 -32.58 55.97 -1.30
N ILE A 18 -32.79 55.39 -0.12
CA ILE A 18 -31.81 55.55 0.96
C ILE A 18 -31.63 54.24 1.75
N LEU A 19 -31.06 53.22 1.09
CA LEU A 19 -30.27 52.22 1.81
C LEU A 19 -28.81 52.63 1.68
N PRO A 20 -28.08 52.91 2.79
CA PRO A 20 -26.73 53.44 2.75
C PRO A 20 -25.80 52.49 1.98
N ALA A 21 -25.03 53.05 1.04
CA ALA A 21 -24.18 52.30 0.10
C ALA A 21 -23.17 51.34 0.78
N ASP A 22 -22.86 51.61 2.06
CA ASP A 22 -21.99 50.79 2.90
C ASP A 22 -22.57 49.42 3.26
N GLU A 23 -23.88 49.31 3.39
CA GLU A 23 -24.56 48.10 3.87
C GLU A 23 -24.77 47.08 2.74
N ARG A 24 -25.00 47.58 1.52
CA ARG A 24 -25.08 46.76 0.29
C ARG A 24 -23.74 46.11 -0.06
N LYS A 25 -22.61 46.78 0.21
CA LYS A 25 -21.26 46.26 -0.06
C LYS A 25 -20.87 45.10 0.89
N ARG A 26 -21.35 45.12 2.13
CA ARG A 26 -21.18 44.02 3.11
C ARG A 26 -21.97 42.77 2.71
N ARG A 27 -23.27 42.92 2.42
CA ARG A 27 -24.14 41.80 2.04
C ARG A 27 -23.72 41.14 0.73
N ARG A 28 -23.26 41.92 -0.26
CA ARG A 28 -22.73 41.36 -1.53
C ARG A 28 -21.50 40.48 -1.33
N ARG A 29 -20.62 40.80 -0.37
CA ARG A 29 -19.42 39.99 -0.09
C ARG A 29 -19.75 38.69 0.64
N GLU A 30 -20.67 38.74 1.60
CA GLU A 30 -21.18 37.54 2.25
C GLU A 30 -21.87 36.62 1.25
N LEU A 31 -22.67 37.19 0.34
CA LEU A 31 -23.27 36.44 -0.77
C LEU A 31 -22.22 35.87 -1.74
N ILE A 32 -21.19 36.63 -2.12
CA ILE A 32 -20.12 36.12 -3.00
C ILE A 32 -19.36 34.97 -2.32
N LEU A 33 -19.05 35.08 -1.03
CA LEU A 33 -18.39 34.01 -0.28
C LEU A 33 -19.23 32.74 -0.22
N ILE A 34 -20.54 32.87 0.05
CA ILE A 34 -21.49 31.75 0.05
C ILE A 34 -21.58 31.12 -1.34
N VAL A 35 -21.75 31.95 -2.38
CA VAL A 35 -21.89 31.51 -3.78
C VAL A 35 -20.61 30.88 -4.33
N THR A 36 -19.43 31.22 -3.80
CA THR A 36 -18.16 30.60 -4.21
C THR A 36 -17.90 29.31 -3.44
N ILE A 37 -18.32 29.22 -2.18
CA ILE A 37 -18.08 28.03 -1.35
C ILE A 37 -19.01 26.87 -1.72
N ILE A 38 -20.27 27.13 -2.06
CA ILE A 38 -21.22 26.08 -2.49
C ILE A 38 -20.65 25.23 -3.66
N PRO A 39 -20.20 25.80 -4.79
CA PRO A 39 -19.65 25.02 -5.89
C PRO A 39 -18.30 24.37 -5.55
N VAL A 40 -17.46 24.99 -4.72
CA VAL A 40 -16.19 24.37 -4.27
C VAL A 40 -16.48 23.15 -3.40
N VAL A 41 -17.46 23.24 -2.50
CA VAL A 41 -17.93 22.13 -1.66
C VAL A 41 -18.47 21.00 -2.52
N THR A 42 -19.38 21.31 -3.44
CA THR A 42 -19.97 20.33 -4.35
C THR A 42 -18.89 19.66 -5.21
N LEU A 43 -17.95 20.42 -5.77
CA LEU A 43 -16.86 19.89 -6.58
C LEU A 43 -15.93 18.99 -5.77
N LEU A 44 -15.57 19.39 -4.55
CA LEU A 44 -14.70 18.61 -3.67
C LEU A 44 -15.38 17.30 -3.24
N THR A 45 -16.68 17.34 -2.91
CA THR A 45 -17.50 16.16 -2.61
C THR A 45 -17.56 15.19 -3.80
N LEU A 46 -17.70 15.69 -5.03
CA LEU A 46 -17.72 14.86 -6.24
C LEU A 46 -16.36 14.19 -6.50
N ILE A 47 -15.27 14.94 -6.37
CA ILE A 47 -13.91 14.42 -6.58
C ILE A 47 -13.57 13.33 -5.55
N LEU A 48 -13.91 13.56 -4.27
CA LEU A 48 -13.59 12.64 -3.19
C LEU A 48 -14.42 11.35 -3.30
N ASN A 49 -15.72 11.46 -3.58
CA ASN A 49 -16.58 10.29 -3.77
C ASN A 49 -16.13 9.41 -4.93
N ARG A 50 -15.75 10.01 -6.07
CA ARG A 50 -15.36 9.23 -7.25
C ARG A 50 -14.17 8.30 -7.00
N LYS A 51 -13.23 8.68 -6.13
CA LYS A 51 -12.06 7.85 -5.80
C LYS A 51 -12.37 6.72 -4.81
N LEU A 52 -13.29 6.94 -3.88
CA LEU A 52 -13.60 5.98 -2.82
C LEU A 52 -14.54 4.85 -3.27
N TYR A 53 -15.45 5.12 -4.21
CA TYR A 53 -16.36 4.10 -4.74
C TYR A 53 -15.71 3.06 -5.66
N PHE A 54 -14.50 3.33 -6.18
CA PHE A 54 -13.84 2.45 -7.14
C PHE A 54 -12.92 1.39 -6.50
N GLN A 55 -12.69 1.43 -5.18
CA GLN A 55 -11.65 0.63 -4.51
C GLN A 55 -12.15 -0.27 -3.37
N ALA A 56 -13.46 -0.31 -3.09
CA ALA A 56 -13.99 -0.85 -1.85
C ALA A 56 -14.96 -2.01 -2.08
N ASP A 57 -14.48 -3.26 -2.04
CA ASP A 57 -15.28 -4.50 -2.02
C ASP A 57 -15.92 -4.76 -0.64
N PHE A 58 -16.65 -3.77 -0.11
CA PHE A 58 -17.32 -3.89 1.19
C PHE A 58 -18.80 -4.30 1.03
N PRO A 59 -19.42 -4.90 2.06
CA PRO A 59 -20.86 -5.14 2.07
C PRO A 59 -21.64 -3.81 1.94
N VAL A 60 -22.65 -3.78 1.07
CA VAL A 60 -23.42 -2.56 0.68
C VAL A 60 -23.91 -1.74 1.88
N SER A 61 -24.27 -2.40 3.00
CA SER A 61 -24.72 -1.72 4.23
C SER A 61 -23.62 -0.85 4.90
N ASN A 62 -22.39 -1.38 5.02
CA ASN A 62 -21.29 -0.65 5.65
C ASN A 62 -20.75 0.47 4.73
N GLN A 63 -20.86 0.28 3.41
CA GLN A 63 -20.51 1.29 2.41
C GLN A 63 -21.42 2.52 2.47
N ILE A 64 -22.73 2.32 2.59
CA ILE A 64 -23.69 3.43 2.68
C ILE A 64 -23.47 4.23 3.96
N LEU A 65 -23.22 3.55 5.10
CA LEU A 65 -22.96 4.21 6.36
C LEU A 65 -21.65 5.02 6.32
N MET A 66 -20.56 4.44 5.82
CA MET A 66 -19.28 5.14 5.67
C MET A 66 -19.36 6.31 4.70
N PHE A 67 -20.06 6.14 3.57
CA PHE A 67 -20.33 7.22 2.63
C PHE A 67 -21.09 8.36 3.31
N LEU A 68 -22.17 8.04 4.03
CA LEU A 68 -22.99 9.05 4.71
C LEU A 68 -22.18 9.77 5.79
N LEU A 69 -21.45 9.04 6.64
CA LEU A 69 -20.59 9.63 7.67
C LEU A 69 -19.51 10.53 7.06
N MET A 70 -18.85 10.10 5.99
CA MET A 70 -17.79 10.89 5.37
C MET A 70 -18.36 12.14 4.70
N ASN A 71 -19.47 12.06 3.99
CA ASN A 71 -20.10 13.22 3.37
C ASN A 71 -20.64 14.20 4.42
N ILE A 72 -21.25 13.71 5.51
CA ILE A 72 -21.69 14.56 6.63
C ILE A 72 -20.50 15.25 7.28
N ASN A 73 -19.43 14.52 7.63
CA ASN A 73 -18.23 15.11 8.23
C ASN A 73 -17.57 16.14 7.31
N LEU A 74 -17.47 15.83 6.01
CA LEU A 74 -16.93 16.75 5.00
C LEU A 74 -17.76 18.03 4.90
N LEU A 75 -19.10 17.91 4.85
CA LEU A 75 -20.01 19.04 4.84
C LEU A 75 -19.90 19.87 6.12
N LEU A 76 -19.81 19.23 7.29
CA LEU A 76 -19.64 19.88 8.58
C LEU A 76 -18.32 20.65 8.66
N LEU A 77 -17.23 20.05 8.16
CA LEU A 77 -15.91 20.67 8.08
C LEU A 77 -15.93 21.91 7.17
N LEU A 78 -16.56 21.80 6.00
CA LEU A 78 -16.68 22.92 5.07
C LEU A 78 -17.55 24.05 5.63
N LEU A 79 -18.65 23.72 6.30
CA LEU A 79 -19.48 24.68 7.03
C LEU A 79 -18.66 25.40 8.12
N LEU A 80 -17.86 24.66 8.89
CA LEU A 80 -16.99 25.22 9.91
C LEU A 80 -15.95 26.17 9.30
N ILE A 81 -15.24 25.74 8.25
CA ILE A 81 -14.27 26.58 7.53
C ILE A 81 -14.96 27.85 7.00
N PHE A 82 -16.16 27.72 6.43
CA PHE A 82 -16.95 28.86 5.96
C PHE A 82 -17.27 29.85 7.10
N LEU A 83 -17.76 29.35 8.24
CA LEU A 83 -18.07 30.16 9.43
C LEU A 83 -16.83 30.89 9.96
N VAL A 84 -15.71 30.18 10.08
CA VAL A 84 -14.43 30.72 10.54
C VAL A 84 -13.92 31.77 9.57
N PHE A 85 -13.90 31.49 8.26
CA PHE A 85 -13.43 32.43 7.25
C PHE A 85 -14.32 33.69 7.21
N ARG A 86 -15.65 33.54 7.26
CA ARG A 86 -16.59 34.66 7.37
C ARG A 86 -16.28 35.55 8.58
N ASN A 87 -16.09 34.93 9.74
CA ASN A 87 -15.77 35.65 10.98
C ASN A 87 -14.39 36.33 10.91
N LEU A 88 -13.40 35.69 10.29
CA LEU A 88 -12.05 36.24 10.13
C LEU A 88 -12.05 37.45 9.17
N VAL A 89 -12.76 37.36 8.04
CA VAL A 89 -12.92 38.48 7.11
C VAL A 89 -13.64 39.66 7.78
N LYS A 90 -14.70 39.39 8.57
CA LYS A 90 -15.40 40.42 9.35
C LYS A 90 -14.46 41.11 10.35
N LEU A 91 -13.67 40.34 11.08
CA LEU A 91 -12.70 40.83 12.06
C LEU A 91 -11.61 41.71 11.42
N LEU A 92 -11.02 41.25 10.31
CA LEU A 92 -9.98 41.99 9.58
C LEU A 92 -10.53 43.29 8.97
N TYR A 93 -11.80 43.30 8.55
CA TYR A 93 -12.42 44.51 8.00
C TYR A 93 -12.84 45.50 9.07
N ASP A 94 -13.37 45.05 10.21
CA ASP A 94 -13.70 45.91 11.36
C ASP A 94 -12.45 46.61 11.91
N ARG A 95 -11.28 45.97 11.81
CA ARG A 95 -9.98 46.60 12.13
C ARG A 95 -9.69 47.84 11.27
N LYS A 96 -10.16 47.91 10.02
CA LYS A 96 -9.96 49.06 9.13
C LYS A 96 -10.87 50.25 9.45
N ARG A 97 -12.03 50.06 10.09
CA ARG A 97 -13.00 51.14 10.40
C ARG A 97 -12.74 51.90 11.72
N LYS A 98 -11.58 51.73 12.37
CA LYS A 98 -11.18 52.44 13.62
C LYS A 98 -12.31 52.50 14.67
N VAL A 99 -13.06 51.40 14.82
CA VAL A 99 -14.10 51.31 15.85
C VAL A 99 -13.44 51.31 17.24
N MET A 100 -13.88 52.22 18.12
CA MET A 100 -13.44 52.29 19.52
C MET A 100 -13.57 50.90 20.18
N GLY A 101 -12.46 50.36 20.69
CA GLY A 101 -12.39 49.01 21.30
C GLY A 101 -11.74 47.90 20.46
N ALA A 102 -11.46 48.10 19.17
CA ALA A 102 -10.85 47.08 18.30
C ALA A 102 -9.46 46.61 18.75
N ARG A 103 -8.67 47.48 19.39
CA ARG A 103 -7.34 47.14 19.93
C ARG A 103 -7.42 46.15 21.10
N LEU A 104 -8.41 46.33 21.99
CA LEU A 104 -8.62 45.46 23.16
C LEU A 104 -9.06 44.07 22.70
N ARG A 105 -10.03 44.01 21.78
CA ARG A 105 -10.50 42.76 21.15
C ARG A 105 -9.36 42.00 20.48
N THR A 106 -8.50 42.70 19.73
CA THR A 106 -7.37 42.06 19.04
C THR A 106 -6.36 41.47 20.04
N ARG A 107 -6.05 42.18 21.13
CA ARG A 107 -5.13 41.70 22.16
C ARG A 107 -5.66 40.47 22.90
N LEU A 108 -6.97 40.45 23.21
CA LEU A 108 -7.65 39.30 23.80
C LEU A 108 -7.64 38.08 22.86
N VAL A 109 -7.95 38.28 21.58
CA VAL A 109 -7.91 37.20 20.58
C VAL A 109 -6.49 36.64 20.42
N LEU A 110 -5.47 37.51 20.38
CA LEU A 110 -4.07 37.08 20.27
C LEU A 110 -3.63 36.27 21.50
N ALA A 111 -4.00 36.72 22.70
CA ALA A 111 -3.73 36.00 23.94
C ALA A 111 -4.43 34.63 23.96
N PHE A 112 -5.69 34.57 23.54
CA PHE A 112 -6.45 33.32 23.44
C PHE A 112 -5.82 32.35 22.43
N ILE A 113 -5.45 32.84 21.24
CA ILE A 113 -4.76 32.02 20.22
C ILE A 113 -3.45 31.48 20.79
N THR A 114 -2.65 32.31 21.45
CA THR A 114 -1.36 31.86 21.99
C THR A 114 -1.56 30.81 23.10
N LEU A 115 -2.55 31.03 23.97
CA LEU A 115 -2.89 30.13 25.06
C LEU A 115 -3.39 28.77 24.56
N THR A 116 -4.15 28.72 23.46
CA THR A 116 -4.65 27.46 22.89
C THR A 116 -3.63 26.79 21.97
N LEU A 117 -2.89 27.56 21.18
CA LEU A 117 -1.92 27.04 20.22
C LEU A 117 -0.75 26.35 20.92
N LEU A 118 -0.32 26.85 22.08
CA LEU A 118 0.82 26.31 22.82
C LEU A 118 0.60 24.83 23.24
N PRO A 119 -0.44 24.45 23.99
CA PRO A 119 -0.70 23.05 24.34
C PRO A 119 -1.05 22.20 23.12
N THR A 120 -1.77 22.73 22.13
CA THR A 120 -2.10 21.98 20.90
C THR A 120 -0.86 21.65 20.08
N THR A 121 0.12 22.57 19.98
CA THR A 121 1.37 22.32 19.25
C THR A 121 2.20 21.25 19.94
N VAL A 122 2.30 21.29 21.27
CA VAL A 122 2.99 20.26 22.06
C VAL A 122 2.34 18.90 21.83
N LEU A 123 1.00 18.83 21.93
CA LEU A 123 0.27 17.60 21.69
C LEU A 123 0.47 17.09 20.26
N PHE A 124 0.42 17.96 19.26
CA PHE A 124 0.62 17.60 17.86
C PHE A 124 2.01 17.02 17.60
N LEU A 125 3.07 17.64 18.13
CA LEU A 125 4.43 17.13 18.01
C LEU A 125 4.58 15.77 18.71
N PHE A 126 4.00 15.62 19.90
CA PHE A 126 3.97 14.35 20.61
C PHE A 126 3.22 13.28 19.82
N SER A 127 2.04 13.60 19.27
CA SER A 127 1.24 12.69 18.46
C SER A 127 1.97 12.22 17.21
N ILE A 128 2.63 13.12 16.45
CA ILE A 128 3.40 12.72 15.28
C ILE A 128 4.57 11.81 15.67
N SER A 129 5.31 12.17 16.72
CA SER A 129 6.43 11.37 17.21
C SER A 129 5.96 9.98 17.67
N PHE A 130 4.85 9.95 18.41
CA PHE A 130 4.23 8.73 18.90
C PHE A 130 3.71 7.84 17.77
N ILE A 131 2.98 8.39 16.80
CA ILE A 131 2.45 7.64 15.65
C ILE A 131 3.60 7.06 14.84
N THR A 132 4.62 7.87 14.52
CA THR A 132 5.77 7.43 13.71
C THR A 132 6.52 6.30 14.42
N GLY A 133 6.85 6.48 15.70
CA GLY A 133 7.54 5.44 16.48
C GLY A 133 6.69 4.18 16.70
N SER A 134 5.38 4.33 16.87
CA SER A 134 4.47 3.19 17.03
C SER A 134 4.36 2.37 15.75
N ILE A 135 4.30 3.03 14.58
CA ILE A 135 4.28 2.35 13.27
C ILE A 135 5.59 1.60 13.07
N GLU A 136 6.73 2.24 13.34
CA GLU A 136 8.05 1.61 13.22
C GLU A 136 8.16 0.36 14.08
N PHE A 137 7.73 0.43 15.35
CA PHE A 137 7.76 -0.73 16.25
C PHE A 137 6.80 -1.84 15.84
N TRP A 138 5.56 -1.51 15.46
CA TRP A 138 4.54 -2.50 15.15
C TRP A 138 4.74 -3.15 13.78
N PHE A 139 5.38 -2.48 12.83
CA PHE A 139 5.61 -3.01 11.48
C PHE A 139 7.02 -3.55 11.24
N ASN A 140 8.10 -2.83 11.61
CA ASN A 140 9.44 -3.25 11.21
C ASN A 140 9.88 -4.53 11.94
N VAL A 141 9.67 -4.59 13.25
CA VAL A 141 10.13 -5.74 14.06
C VAL A 141 9.48 -7.05 13.60
N PRO A 142 8.15 -7.15 13.42
CA PRO A 142 7.55 -8.41 12.98
C PRO A 142 7.88 -8.76 11.53
N VAL A 143 8.01 -7.77 10.64
CA VAL A 143 8.32 -8.01 9.22
C VAL A 143 9.73 -8.55 9.05
N GLU A 144 10.71 -7.96 9.74
CA GLU A 144 12.10 -8.43 9.70
C GLU A 144 12.22 -9.84 10.26
N GLN A 145 11.59 -10.12 11.41
CA GLN A 145 11.55 -11.46 11.99
C GLN A 145 10.83 -12.47 11.10
N ALA A 146 9.72 -12.10 10.47
CA ALA A 146 8.99 -12.97 9.55
C ALA A 146 9.86 -13.32 8.34
N LEU A 147 10.54 -12.33 7.75
CA LEU A 147 11.44 -12.54 6.62
C LEU A 147 12.61 -13.45 7.00
N GLU A 148 13.27 -13.20 8.13
CA GLU A 148 14.39 -14.03 8.59
C GLU A 148 13.95 -15.47 8.85
N ASN A 149 12.79 -15.67 9.48
CA ASN A 149 12.22 -17.00 9.72
C ASN A 149 11.86 -17.71 8.42
N SER A 150 11.26 -17.02 7.44
CA SER A 150 10.97 -17.58 6.12
C SER A 150 12.24 -18.00 5.38
N LEU A 151 13.29 -17.18 5.42
CA LEU A 151 14.59 -17.53 4.83
C LEU A 151 15.24 -18.72 5.55
N ARG A 152 15.15 -18.78 6.88
CA ARG A 152 15.66 -19.90 7.69
C ARG A 152 14.93 -21.20 7.35
N VAL A 153 13.61 -21.16 7.25
CA VAL A 153 12.79 -22.31 6.84
C VAL A 153 13.15 -22.75 5.41
N GLY A 154 13.23 -21.80 4.46
CA GLY A 154 13.62 -22.10 3.09
C GLY A 154 14.99 -22.80 3.00
N ARG A 155 16.02 -22.23 3.65
CA ARG A 155 17.36 -22.85 3.71
C ARG A 155 17.34 -24.22 4.38
N SER A 156 16.57 -24.39 5.45
CA SER A 156 16.42 -25.68 6.14
C SER A 156 15.79 -26.73 5.24
N MET A 157 14.79 -26.37 4.43
CA MET A 157 14.17 -27.27 3.45
C MET A 157 15.15 -27.67 2.35
N TYR A 158 15.91 -26.72 1.79
CA TYR A 158 16.96 -27.03 0.81
C TYR A 158 18.02 -27.99 1.37
N GLN A 159 18.56 -27.69 2.56
CA GLN A 159 19.53 -28.58 3.23
C GLN A 159 18.97 -29.95 3.55
N ARG A 160 17.67 -30.05 3.86
CA ARG A 160 17.01 -31.34 4.09
C ARG A 160 16.88 -32.13 2.79
N ALA A 161 16.42 -31.50 1.71
CA ALA A 161 16.31 -32.13 0.40
C ALA A 161 17.67 -32.61 -0.12
N GLU A 162 18.73 -31.82 0.07
CA GLU A 162 20.10 -32.18 -0.29
C GLU A 162 20.62 -33.39 0.49
N ARG A 163 20.45 -33.41 1.82
CA ARG A 163 20.85 -34.54 2.67
C ARG A 163 20.08 -35.82 2.34
N GLU A 164 18.77 -35.69 2.11
CA GLU A 164 17.92 -36.82 1.73
C GLU A 164 18.34 -37.40 0.39
N SER A 165 18.51 -36.54 -0.63
CA SER A 165 18.98 -36.95 -1.96
C SER A 165 20.36 -37.61 -1.89
N SER A 166 21.30 -37.04 -1.13
CA SER A 166 22.64 -37.60 -0.97
C SER A 166 22.62 -38.99 -0.33
N PHE A 167 21.85 -39.16 0.74
CA PHE A 167 21.69 -40.45 1.42
C PHE A 167 21.07 -41.52 0.51
N LEU A 168 20.08 -41.13 -0.31
CA LEU A 168 19.48 -42.02 -1.30
C LEU A 168 20.47 -42.43 -2.39
N LEU A 169 21.21 -41.46 -2.94
CA LEU A 169 22.23 -41.72 -3.97
C LEU A 169 23.32 -42.66 -3.45
N GLU A 170 23.81 -42.46 -2.22
CA GLU A 170 24.82 -43.33 -1.60
C GLU A 170 24.29 -44.77 -1.41
N ARG A 171 23.03 -44.91 -0.97
CA ARG A 171 22.38 -46.22 -0.83
C ARG A 171 22.21 -46.92 -2.18
N VAL A 172 21.82 -46.19 -3.23
CA VAL A 172 21.64 -46.72 -4.58
C VAL A 172 22.99 -47.14 -5.16
N ALA A 173 24.02 -46.28 -5.04
CA ALA A 173 25.38 -46.58 -5.48
C ALA A 173 25.92 -47.86 -4.83
N TYR A 174 25.79 -47.98 -3.50
CA TYR A 174 26.21 -49.17 -2.77
C TYR A 174 25.47 -50.44 -3.20
N GLN A 175 24.16 -50.36 -3.47
CA GLN A 175 23.39 -51.51 -3.97
C GLN A 175 23.79 -51.91 -5.39
N ILE A 176 24.07 -50.95 -6.28
CA ILE A 176 24.55 -51.20 -7.64
C ILE A 176 25.92 -51.88 -7.58
N GLU A 177 26.86 -51.32 -6.82
CA GLU A 177 28.21 -51.87 -6.66
C GLU A 177 28.18 -53.31 -6.13
N LYS A 178 27.45 -53.53 -5.03
CA LYS A 178 27.35 -54.86 -4.41
C LYS A 178 26.69 -55.89 -5.32
N LYS A 179 25.60 -55.53 -6.03
CA LYS A 179 24.93 -56.46 -6.97
C LYS A 179 25.76 -56.73 -8.22
N HIS A 180 26.51 -55.73 -8.70
CA HIS A 180 27.42 -55.88 -9.83
C HIS A 180 28.59 -56.81 -9.52
N GLN A 181 29.14 -56.76 -8.29
CA GLN A 181 30.19 -57.70 -7.85
C GLN A 181 29.67 -59.14 -7.63
N LEU A 182 28.39 -59.32 -7.31
CA LEU A 182 27.80 -60.63 -6.98
C LEU A 182 27.21 -61.37 -8.19
N THR A 183 27.13 -60.74 -9.36
CA THR A 183 26.50 -61.32 -10.56
C THR A 183 27.45 -61.14 -11.73
N ASP A 184 27.82 -62.23 -12.42
CA ASP A 184 28.58 -62.14 -13.67
C ASP A 184 27.97 -61.05 -14.56
N ALA A 185 28.81 -60.07 -14.94
CA ALA A 185 28.48 -58.71 -15.37
C ALA A 185 27.53 -58.55 -16.58
N GLN A 186 26.95 -59.63 -17.09
CA GLN A 186 26.19 -59.64 -18.35
C GLN A 186 24.66 -59.70 -18.19
N ASN A 187 24.10 -60.04 -17.01
CA ASN A 187 22.67 -60.40 -16.92
C ASN A 187 21.82 -59.66 -15.86
N LEU A 188 22.31 -58.56 -15.26
CA LEU A 188 21.42 -57.73 -14.44
C LEU A 188 20.65 -56.76 -15.36
N PRO A 189 19.30 -56.80 -15.41
CA PRO A 189 18.51 -55.77 -16.07
C PRO A 189 18.56 -54.49 -15.22
N LEU A 190 19.71 -53.82 -15.23
CA LEU A 190 20.00 -52.60 -14.48
C LEU A 190 18.97 -51.51 -14.79
N ASN A 191 18.48 -51.50 -16.04
CA ASN A 191 17.37 -50.65 -16.49
C ASN A 191 16.10 -50.82 -15.63
N HIS A 192 15.67 -52.06 -15.36
CA HIS A 192 14.50 -52.32 -14.52
C HIS A 192 14.73 -51.91 -13.06
N TYR A 193 15.91 -52.20 -12.52
CA TYR A 193 16.26 -51.82 -11.15
C TYR A 193 16.23 -50.30 -10.95
N ILE A 194 16.87 -49.53 -11.84
CA ILE A 194 16.90 -48.07 -11.74
C ILE A 194 15.51 -47.47 -11.94
N GLN A 195 14.68 -48.06 -12.81
CA GLN A 195 13.30 -47.61 -12.99
C GLN A 195 12.43 -47.86 -11.75
N VAL A 196 12.64 -48.97 -11.03
CA VAL A 196 11.99 -49.22 -9.73
C VAL A 196 12.46 -48.20 -8.70
N VAL A 197 13.78 -47.98 -8.58
CA VAL A 197 14.35 -47.00 -7.65
C VAL A 197 13.85 -45.59 -7.94
N GLN A 198 13.82 -45.15 -9.20
CA GLN A 198 13.32 -43.84 -9.60
C GLN A 198 11.87 -43.62 -9.17
N ARG A 199 11.00 -44.63 -9.34
CA ARG A 199 9.60 -44.57 -8.92
C ARG A 199 9.42 -44.67 -7.40
N GLU A 200 10.20 -45.53 -6.74
CA GLU A 200 10.12 -45.74 -5.29
C GLU A 200 10.51 -44.46 -4.52
N PHE A 201 11.50 -43.73 -5.03
CA PHE A 201 12.00 -42.49 -4.41
C PHE A 201 11.45 -41.20 -5.03
N ASN A 202 10.50 -41.28 -5.97
CA ASN A 202 9.91 -40.12 -6.67
C ASN A 202 10.96 -39.13 -7.24
N LEU A 203 12.07 -39.65 -7.75
CA LEU A 203 13.12 -38.83 -8.36
C LEU A 203 12.74 -38.46 -9.78
N ASP A 204 13.11 -37.26 -10.23
CA ASP A 204 12.79 -36.84 -11.60
C ASP A 204 13.56 -37.64 -12.66
N ALA A 205 14.83 -37.94 -12.38
CA ALA A 205 15.68 -38.76 -13.22
C ALA A 205 16.77 -39.46 -12.39
N ILE A 206 17.19 -40.64 -12.84
CA ILE A 206 18.40 -41.32 -12.37
C ILE A 206 19.20 -41.74 -13.60
N GLU A 207 20.48 -41.40 -13.63
CA GLU A 207 21.41 -41.78 -14.69
C GLU A 207 22.64 -42.44 -14.07
N VAL A 208 23.14 -43.50 -14.70
CA VAL A 208 24.36 -44.18 -14.28
C VAL A 208 25.37 -44.10 -15.41
N TYR A 209 26.57 -43.65 -15.06
CA TYR A 209 27.69 -43.45 -15.96
C TYR A 209 28.80 -44.44 -15.62
N ASP A 210 29.59 -44.83 -16.62
CA ASP A 210 30.82 -45.59 -16.41
C ASP A 210 32.02 -44.68 -16.05
N ALA A 211 33.19 -45.29 -15.84
CA ALA A 211 34.42 -44.57 -15.52
C ALA A 211 34.93 -43.68 -16.68
N GLN A 212 34.45 -43.89 -17.91
CA GLN A 212 34.74 -43.09 -19.10
C GLN A 212 33.71 -41.96 -19.31
N ALA A 213 32.75 -41.79 -18.38
CA ALA A 213 31.62 -40.87 -18.46
C ALA A 213 30.64 -41.18 -19.62
N GLU A 214 30.58 -42.42 -20.08
CA GLU A 214 29.53 -42.91 -20.98
C GLU A 214 28.30 -43.32 -20.17
N ARG A 215 27.10 -42.91 -20.63
CA ARG A 215 25.85 -43.20 -19.93
C ARG A 215 25.43 -44.65 -20.19
N LEU A 216 25.49 -45.48 -19.15
CA LEU A 216 25.12 -46.90 -19.22
C LEU A 216 23.61 -47.09 -19.30
N VAL A 217 22.87 -46.40 -18.42
CA VAL A 217 21.41 -46.55 -18.24
C VAL A 217 20.82 -45.28 -17.64
N TYR A 218 19.54 -45.04 -17.91
CA TYR A 218 18.80 -43.90 -17.37
C TYR A 218 17.33 -44.28 -17.12
N ALA A 219 16.72 -43.66 -16.12
CA ALA A 219 15.28 -43.70 -15.87
C ALA A 219 14.76 -42.27 -15.68
N LEU A 220 13.62 -41.97 -16.29
CA LEU A 220 12.97 -40.66 -16.24
C LEU A 220 11.58 -40.79 -15.63
N SER A 221 11.12 -39.75 -14.93
CA SER A 221 9.74 -39.62 -14.53
C SER A 221 8.85 -39.29 -15.73
N ALA A 222 7.55 -39.57 -15.62
CA ALA A 222 6.57 -39.24 -16.66
C ALA A 222 6.54 -37.72 -16.98
N ALA A 223 6.95 -36.87 -16.04
CA ALA A 223 7.01 -35.42 -16.25
C ALA A 223 8.18 -34.98 -17.17
N LEU A 224 9.18 -35.83 -17.35
CA LEU A 224 10.37 -35.56 -18.18
C LEU A 224 10.45 -36.43 -19.44
N GLU A 225 9.44 -37.26 -19.72
CA GLU A 225 9.39 -38.07 -20.95
C GLU A 225 9.46 -37.20 -22.23
N ASP A 226 8.84 -36.03 -22.21
CA ASP A 226 8.81 -35.08 -23.34
C ASP A 226 10.00 -34.10 -23.37
N LYS A 227 10.86 -34.13 -22.35
CA LYS A 227 12.04 -33.25 -22.21
C LYS A 227 13.26 -34.08 -21.81
N PRO A 228 13.88 -34.82 -22.75
CA PRO A 228 15.03 -35.63 -22.44
C PRO A 228 16.17 -34.78 -21.91
N LEU A 229 16.76 -35.20 -20.79
CA LEU A 229 17.96 -34.59 -20.23
C LEU A 229 19.14 -34.84 -21.18
N ALA A 230 19.87 -33.79 -21.51
CA ALA A 230 21.10 -33.91 -22.26
C ALA A 230 22.14 -34.67 -21.41
N PRO A 231 22.94 -35.57 -22.01
CA PRO A 231 24.02 -36.25 -21.28
C PRO A 231 24.96 -35.22 -20.64
N ILE A 232 25.34 -35.47 -19.40
CA ILE A 232 26.25 -34.60 -18.66
C ILE A 232 27.67 -34.79 -19.23
N ALA A 233 28.38 -33.71 -19.54
CA ALA A 233 29.74 -33.80 -20.06
C ALA A 233 30.70 -34.35 -18.99
N ALA A 234 31.69 -35.16 -19.40
CA ALA A 234 32.72 -35.70 -18.51
C ALA A 234 33.42 -34.61 -17.67
N SER A 235 33.65 -33.43 -18.26
CA SER A 235 34.24 -32.27 -17.56
C SER A 235 33.41 -31.76 -16.39
N ASP A 236 32.09 -31.93 -16.42
CA ASP A 236 31.20 -31.52 -15.34
C ASP A 236 31.12 -32.57 -14.23
N LEU A 237 31.30 -33.85 -14.57
CA LEU A 237 31.36 -34.97 -13.61
C LEU A 237 32.70 -35.04 -12.84
N ILE A 238 33.79 -34.52 -13.40
CA ILE A 238 35.16 -34.62 -12.84
C ILE A 238 35.51 -33.43 -11.91
N LYS A 239 34.63 -32.43 -11.74
CA LYS A 239 34.88 -31.32 -10.81
C LYS A 239 35.14 -31.87 -9.38
N PRO A 240 36.12 -31.36 -8.62
CA PRO A 240 36.48 -31.91 -7.32
C PRO A 240 35.31 -31.80 -6.32
N ALA A 241 34.96 -32.92 -5.69
CA ALA A 241 33.88 -33.01 -4.70
C ALA A 241 34.23 -32.23 -3.44
N ASN A 242 33.28 -31.44 -2.94
CA ASN A 242 33.41 -30.83 -1.63
C ASN A 242 32.96 -31.87 -0.58
N ASN A 243 33.91 -32.60 -0.01
CA ASN A 243 33.80 -33.52 1.15
C ASN A 243 32.72 -34.62 1.20
N GLY A 244 31.80 -34.76 0.23
CA GLY A 244 30.67 -35.69 0.34
C GLY A 244 30.32 -36.53 -0.90
N GLY A 245 31.13 -36.49 -1.97
CA GLY A 245 30.88 -37.28 -3.20
C GLY A 245 29.62 -36.90 -4.00
N VAL A 246 28.84 -35.93 -3.55
CA VAL A 246 27.63 -35.42 -4.22
C VAL A 246 27.88 -34.01 -4.74
N HIS A 247 27.52 -33.78 -6.00
CA HIS A 247 27.65 -32.50 -6.69
C HIS A 247 26.29 -31.92 -7.01
N THR A 248 25.99 -30.72 -6.52
CA THR A 248 24.90 -29.91 -7.04
C THR A 248 25.41 -29.11 -8.23
N ILE A 249 25.01 -29.50 -9.44
CA ILE A 249 25.23 -28.73 -10.65
C ILE A 249 23.95 -27.97 -10.91
N SER A 250 23.95 -26.66 -10.65
CA SER A 250 22.87 -25.77 -11.10
C SER A 250 23.25 -25.24 -12.47
N THR A 251 22.49 -25.63 -13.49
CA THR A 251 22.53 -25.05 -14.84
C THR A 251 21.58 -23.86 -14.94
#